data_AF-A0A2Z2PB04-F1
#
_entry.id   AF-A0A2Z2PB04-F1
#
_cell.length_a   1.000
_cell.length_b   1.000
_cell.length_c   1.000
_cell.angle_alpha   90.00
_cell.angle_beta   90.00
_cell.angle_gamma   90.00
#
_symmetry.space_group_name_H-M   'P 1'
#
loop_
_entity.id
_entity.type
_entity.pdbx_description
1 polymer ?
#
loop_
_entity_poly.entity_id
_entity_poly.type
_entity_poly.pdbx_seq_one_letter_code
_entity_poly.pdbx_strand_id
1 'polypeptide(L)'
;MFKPLMLTCGIVNGEGGPRFSLHAMRHAAASLFIEQGWPPKKIQTMFGHSSITMTNDDYGHLFHDPAKDVDLMDGMERGLMAA
;
A
#
# COMPACT_ATOMS: atom_id res chain seq x y z
N MET A 1 4.35 23.53 -12.29
CA MET A 1 5.26 22.45 -12.75
C MET A 1 4.51 21.16 -13.08
N PHE A 2 3.76 20.54 -12.17
CA PHE A 2 3.11 19.24 -12.43
C PHE A 2 1.73 19.29 -13.12
N LYS A 3 1.13 20.47 -13.30
CA LYS A 3 -0.24 20.61 -13.84
C LYS A 3 -0.46 19.87 -15.17
N PRO A 4 0.43 19.94 -16.18
CA PRO A 4 0.26 19.19 -17.44
C PRO A 4 0.28 17.66 -17.25
N LEU A 5 1.15 17.16 -16.36
CA LEU A 5 1.22 15.73 -16.04
C LEU A 5 -0.05 15.27 -15.30
N MET A 6 -0.51 16.04 -14.31
CA MET A 6 -1.72 15.71 -13.54
C MET A 6 -2.97 15.71 -14.43
N LEU A 7 -3.04 16.59 -15.44
CA LEU A 7 -4.10 16.60 -16.45
C LEU A 7 -4.05 15.32 -17.31
N THR A 8 -2.87 14.98 -17.83
CA THR A 8 -2.66 13.80 -18.67
C THR A 8 -3.01 12.50 -17.95
N CYS A 9 -2.68 12.41 -16.66
CA CYS A 9 -2.98 11.25 -15.82
C CYS A 9 -4.42 11.27 -15.25
N GLY A 10 -5.26 12.25 -15.58
CA GLY A 10 -6.65 12.32 -15.10
C GLY A 10 -6.80 12.55 -13.58
N ILE A 11 -5.77 13.08 -12.93
CA ILE A 11 -5.76 13.39 -11.48
C ILE A 11 -6.55 14.68 -11.20
N VAL A 12 -6.54 15.61 -12.16
CA VAL A 12 -7.25 16.90 -12.11
C VAL A 12 -8.23 17.03 -13.28
N ASN A 13 -9.24 17.88 -13.15
CA ASN A 13 -10.22 18.15 -14.21
C ASN A 13 -9.59 18.99 -15.34
N GLY A 14 -10.31 19.24 -16.44
CA GLY A 14 -9.78 19.98 -17.61
C GLY A 14 -9.28 21.41 -17.31
N GLU A 15 -9.69 22.00 -16.20
CA GLU A 15 -9.26 23.33 -15.74
C GLU A 15 -8.08 23.25 -14.76
N GLY A 16 -7.74 22.01 -14.34
CA GLY A 16 -6.70 21.65 -13.40
C GLY A 16 -7.10 21.75 -11.93
N GLY A 17 -8.41 21.73 -11.64
CA GLY A 17 -8.96 21.55 -10.30
C GLY A 17 -8.92 20.08 -9.84
N PRO A 18 -8.85 19.81 -8.52
CA PRO A 18 -8.72 18.46 -8.00
C PRO A 18 -9.96 17.60 -8.30
N ARG A 19 -9.76 16.37 -8.79
CA ARG A 19 -10.84 15.37 -8.91
C ARG A 19 -11.02 14.51 -7.66
N PHE A 20 -9.97 14.41 -6.86
CA PHE A 20 -9.93 13.61 -5.64
C PHE A 20 -9.53 14.47 -4.46
N SER A 21 -10.04 14.13 -3.27
CA SER A 21 -9.60 14.78 -2.04
C SER A 21 -8.17 14.33 -1.68
N LEU A 22 -7.48 15.14 -0.87
CA LEU A 22 -6.16 14.75 -0.32
C LEU A 22 -6.26 13.44 0.48
N HIS A 23 -7.39 13.19 1.13
CA HIS A 23 -7.65 11.95 1.85
C HIS A 23 -7.74 10.73 0.91
N ALA A 24 -8.44 10.86 -0.22
CA ALA A 24 -8.49 9.79 -1.23
C ALA A 24 -7.12 9.51 -1.85
N MET A 25 -6.34 10.56 -2.13
CA MET A 25 -4.96 10.41 -2.62
C MET A 25 -4.04 9.73 -1.60
N ARG A 26 -4.27 9.96 -0.30
CA ARG A 26 -3.55 9.28 0.77
C ARG A 26 -3.84 7.78 0.80
N HIS A 27 -5.11 7.38 0.65
CA HIS A 27 -5.52 5.97 0.53
C HIS A 27 -4.91 5.30 -0.71
N ALA A 28 -4.91 6.00 -1.85
CA ALA A 28 -4.29 5.50 -3.07
C ALA A 28 -2.77 5.27 -2.89
N ALA A 29 -2.07 6.23 -2.26
CA ALA A 29 -0.65 6.09 -1.97
C ALA A 29 -0.36 4.90 -1.04
N ALA A 30 -1.14 4.73 0.03
CA ALA A 30 -0.98 3.60 0.94
C ALA A 30 -1.17 2.26 0.22
N SER A 31 -2.21 2.14 -0.61
CA SER A 31 -2.51 0.94 -1.38
C SER A 31 -1.37 0.58 -2.33
N LEU A 32 -0.81 1.55 -3.06
CA LEU A 32 0.32 1.34 -3.97
C LEU A 32 1.60 0.88 -3.24
N PHE A 33 1.87 1.41 -2.05
CA PHE A 33 3.03 0.96 -1.29
C PHE A 33 2.86 -0.46 -0.74
N ILE A 34 1.63 -0.84 -0.38
CA ILE A 34 1.31 -2.20 0.06
C ILE A 34 1.48 -3.19 -1.10
N GLU A 35 1.00 -2.84 -2.29
CA GLU A 35 1.22 -3.63 -3.51
C GLU A 35 2.73 -3.83 -3.81
N GLN A 36 3.55 -2.81 -3.54
CA GLN A 36 5.01 -2.88 -3.64
C GLN A 36 5.68 -3.69 -2.50
N GLY A 37 4.92 -4.32 -1.62
CA GLY A 37 5.42 -5.16 -0.53
C GLY A 37 5.98 -4.36 0.66
N TRP A 38 5.58 -3.10 0.84
CA TRP A 38 6.00 -2.36 2.02
C TRP A 38 5.36 -2.95 3.28
N PRO A 39 6.13 -3.12 4.37
CA PRO A 39 5.59 -3.69 5.60
C PRO A 39 4.62 -2.70 6.28
N PRO A 40 3.55 -3.21 6.93
CA PRO A 40 2.48 -2.38 7.50
C PRO A 40 3.02 -1.37 8.53
N LYS A 41 4.07 -1.72 9.28
CA LYS A 41 4.69 -0.81 10.24
C LYS A 41 5.37 0.39 9.58
N LYS A 42 5.96 0.21 8.40
CA LYS A 42 6.58 1.30 7.64
C LYS A 42 5.52 2.24 7.08
N ILE A 43 4.40 1.69 6.59
CA ILE A 43 3.21 2.46 6.20
C ILE A 43 2.69 3.26 7.40
N GLN A 44 2.49 2.63 8.55
CA GLN A 44 2.04 3.30 9.77
C GLN A 44 2.89 4.53 10.11
N THR A 45 4.22 4.38 10.12
CA THR A 45 5.14 5.48 10.44
C THR A 45 5.13 6.57 9.38
N MET A 46 5.18 6.22 8.10
CA MET A 46 5.24 7.19 7.00
C MET A 46 3.96 8.03 6.88
N PHE A 47 2.81 7.40 7.11
CA PHE A 47 1.53 8.09 7.11
C PHE A 47 1.22 8.74 8.47
N GLY A 48 1.88 8.33 9.56
CA GLY A 48 1.67 8.90 10.90
C GLY A 48 0.39 8.39 11.57
N HIS A 49 0.02 7.13 11.35
CA HIS A 49 -1.09 6.50 12.09
C HIS A 49 -0.68 6.26 13.55
N SER A 50 -1.56 6.63 14.48
CA SER A 50 -1.29 6.54 15.92
C SER A 50 -1.15 5.10 16.39
N SER A 51 -1.80 4.15 15.71
CA SER A 51 -1.69 2.71 15.97
C SER A 51 -1.52 1.90 14.69
N ILE A 52 -0.94 0.71 14.83
CA ILE A 52 -0.89 -0.26 13.73
C ILE A 52 -2.29 -0.79 13.39
N THR A 53 -3.19 -0.83 14.38
CA THR A 53 -4.59 -1.22 14.22
C THR A 53 -5.28 -0.39 13.15
N MET A 54 -5.12 0.95 13.16
CA MET A 54 -5.68 1.80 12.09
C MET A 54 -5.22 1.37 10.69
N THR A 55 -3.94 1.00 10.55
CA THR A 55 -3.40 0.57 9.25
C THR A 55 -3.98 -0.79 8.84
N ASN A 56 -4.18 -1.69 9.78
CA ASN A 56 -4.75 -3.01 9.51
C ASN A 56 -6.27 -2.96 9.30
N ASP A 57 -6.99 -2.07 9.98
CA ASP A 57 -8.43 -1.89 9.78
C ASP A 57 -8.71 -1.37 8.36
N ASP A 58 -7.92 -0.38 7.92
CA ASP A 58 -8.09 0.23 6.60
C ASP A 58 -7.56 -0.67 5.46
N TYR A 59 -6.38 -1.28 5.65
CA TYR A 59 -5.65 -1.94 4.55
C TYR A 59 -5.31 -3.41 4.80
N GLY A 60 -5.74 -4.02 5.91
CA GLY A 60 -5.41 -5.40 6.29
C GLY A 60 -5.66 -6.42 5.18
N HIS A 61 -6.75 -6.22 4.45
CA HIS A 61 -7.15 -7.06 3.32
C HIS A 61 -6.17 -7.03 2.13
N LEU A 62 -5.35 -5.98 1.99
CA LEU A 62 -4.35 -5.86 0.94
C LEU A 62 -3.04 -6.58 1.25
N PHE A 63 -2.81 -6.95 2.51
CA PHE A 63 -1.60 -7.69 2.93
C PHE A 63 -1.74 -9.20 2.80
N HIS A 64 -2.96 -9.70 2.54
CA HIS A 64 -3.23 -11.13 2.47
C HIS A 64 -2.88 -11.68 1.07
N ASP A 65 -1.94 -12.62 1.01
CA ASP A 65 -1.55 -13.31 -0.23
C ASP A 65 -1.35 -14.81 0.07
N PRO A 66 -2.40 -15.64 -0.11
CA PRO A 66 -2.37 -17.04 0.33
C PRO A 66 -1.29 -17.87 -0.37
N ALA A 67 -0.95 -17.51 -1.61
CA ALA A 67 0.08 -18.22 -2.36
C ALA A 67 1.46 -17.98 -1.74
N LYS A 68 1.76 -16.72 -1.36
CA LYS A 68 3.01 -16.40 -0.65
C LYS A 68 3.10 -17.06 0.73
N ASP A 69 1.97 -17.20 1.42
CA ASP A 69 1.95 -17.88 2.72
C ASP A 69 2.35 -19.35 2.58
N VAL A 70 1.88 -20.03 1.53
CA VAL A 70 2.28 -21.41 1.22
C VAL A 70 3.77 -21.49 0.89
N ASP A 71 4.24 -20.64 -0.03
CA ASP A 71 5.67 -20.61 -0.43
C ASP A 71 6.60 -20.36 0.76
N LEU A 72 6.19 -19.51 1.70
CA LEU A 72 6.92 -19.22 2.92
C LEU A 72 7.01 -20.46 3.83
N MET A 73 5.90 -21.17 4.03
CA MET A 73 5.88 -22.40 4.84
C MET A 73 6.74 -23.50 4.23
N ASP A 74 6.65 -23.70 2.91
CA ASP A 74 7.50 -24.64 2.18
C ASP A 74 9.00 -24.30 2.32
N GLY A 75 9.33 -23.00 2.29
CA GLY A 75 10.69 -22.52 2.54
C GLY A 75 11.18 -22.85 3.95
N MET A 76 10.32 -22.69 4.95
CA MET A 76 10.62 -23.02 6.35
C MET A 76 10.84 -24.52 6.54
N GLU A 77 10.01 -25.39 5.93
CA GLU A 77 10.16 -26.84 6.00
C GLU A 77 11.50 -27.30 5.43
N ARG A 78 11.86 -26.81 4.24
CA ARG A 78 13.16 -27.12 3.62
C ARG A 78 14.34 -26.69 4.49
N GLY A 79 14.24 -25.51 5.11
CA GLY A 79 15.27 -25.00 6.01
C GLY A 79 15.46 -25.86 7.25
N LEU A 80 14.36 -26.39 7.82
CA LEU A 80 14.41 -27.27 8.98
C LEU A 80 14.98 -28.65 8.64
N MET A 81 14.62 -29.22 7.49
CA MET A 81 15.12 -30.53 7.02
C MET A 81 16.61 -30.51 6.65
N ALA A 82 17.18 -29.33 6.39
CA ALA A 82 18.58 -29.15 6.03
C ALA A 82 19.51 -28.89 7.25
N ALA A 83 18.96 -28.77 8.46
CA ALA A 83 19.69 -28.55 9.71
C ALA A 83 19.89 -29.85 10.50
#